data_AF-A0A345WXN0-F1
#
_entry.id   AF-A0A345WXN0-F1
#
_cell.length_a   1.000
_cell.length_b   1.000
_cell.length_c   1.000
_cell.angle_alpha   90.00
_cell.angle_beta   90.00
_cell.angle_gamma   90.00
#
_symmetry.space_group_name_H-M   'P 1'
#
loop_
_entity.id
_entity.type
_entity.pdbx_description
1 polymer ?
#
loop_
_entity_poly.entity_id
_entity_poly.type
_entity_poly.pdbx_seq_one_letter_code
_entity_poly.pdbx_strand_id
1 'polypeptide(L)'
;MPSENSAQYLRTEMQSPVSGATIITVTADSLMKQDNTHNAILYALRPMPGKAFTSELDRKFAAATMYIDLSPGEKSRTAEISGEINYYDHERYVNARLVGDSIRTIPIAPKTIPLTLNKPFSINLPQGIHYSVMLTDSQP
;
A
#
# COMPACT_ATOMS: atom_id res chain seq x y z
N MET A 1 11.15 30.17 -1.09
CA MET A 1 10.83 29.48 -2.35
C MET A 1 11.07 28.00 -2.13
N PRO A 2 10.14 27.10 -2.46
CA PRO A 2 10.48 25.69 -2.43
C PRO A 2 11.50 25.46 -3.54
N SER A 3 12.66 24.91 -3.16
CA SER A 3 13.77 24.60 -4.04
C SER A 3 13.31 23.69 -5.19
N GLU A 4 13.62 24.05 -6.43
CA GLU A 4 13.31 23.28 -7.65
C GLU A 4 13.99 21.89 -7.72
N ASN A 5 14.62 21.41 -6.65
CA ASN A 5 15.39 20.17 -6.58
C ASN A 5 15.13 19.34 -5.29
N SER A 6 14.06 19.58 -4.53
CA SER A 6 13.74 18.70 -3.41
C SER A 6 13.18 17.36 -3.90
N ALA A 7 13.84 16.26 -3.54
CA ALA A 7 13.36 14.91 -3.83
C ALA A 7 11.94 14.73 -3.26
N GLN A 8 11.04 14.20 -4.08
CA GLN A 8 9.68 13.87 -3.65
C GLN A 8 9.62 12.43 -3.15
N TYR A 9 8.77 12.20 -2.17
CA TYR A 9 8.50 10.91 -1.55
C TYR A 9 7.02 10.58 -1.66
N LEU A 10 6.73 9.28 -1.76
CA LEU A 10 5.39 8.76 -1.61
C LEU A 10 5.28 8.17 -0.20
N ARG A 11 4.49 8.82 0.66
CA ARG A 11 4.09 8.30 1.97
C ARG A 11 2.77 7.57 1.81
N THR A 12 2.76 6.30 2.16
CA THR A 12 1.59 5.43 2.13
C THR A 12 1.27 4.94 3.53
N GLU A 13 0.00 4.69 3.78
CA GLU A 13 -0.46 4.18 5.07
C GLU A 13 -1.58 3.17 4.84
N MET A 14 -1.46 2.00 5.47
CA MET A 14 -2.48 0.97 5.44
C MET A 14 -2.88 0.58 6.85
N GLN A 15 -4.19 0.56 7.10
CA GLN A 15 -4.78 0.22 8.39
C GLN A 15 -5.96 -0.73 8.19
N SER A 16 -5.94 -1.87 8.86
CA SER A 16 -7.10 -2.76 8.98
C SER A 16 -7.81 -2.51 10.32
N PRO A 17 -9.12 -2.80 10.47
CA PRO A 17 -9.79 -2.76 11.77
C PRO A 17 -9.12 -3.63 12.84
N VAL A 18 -8.45 -4.69 12.40
CA VAL A 18 -7.84 -5.70 13.28
C VAL A 18 -6.32 -5.64 13.34
N SER A 19 -5.69 -4.84 12.47
CA SER A 19 -4.24 -4.61 12.49
C SER A 19 -3.90 -3.20 12.94
N GLY A 20 -2.65 -2.98 13.35
CA GLY A 20 -2.11 -1.63 13.49
C GLY A 20 -1.98 -0.94 12.12
N ALA A 21 -1.73 0.37 12.15
CA ALA A 21 -1.36 1.13 10.95
C ALA A 21 0.09 0.79 10.54
N THR A 22 0.29 0.56 9.25
CA THR A 22 1.62 0.41 8.64
C THR A 22 1.86 1.59 7.72
N ILE A 23 2.90 2.36 7.99
CA ILE A 23 3.29 3.52 7.18
C ILE A 23 4.58 3.16 6.46
N ILE A 24 4.62 3.41 5.14
CA ILE A 24 5.80 3.22 4.31
C ILE A 24 6.06 4.52 3.56
N THR A 25 7.32 4.96 3.54
CA THR A 25 7.74 6.13 2.78
C THR A 25 8.85 5.71 1.84
N VAL A 26 8.68 5.98 0.54
CA VAL A 26 9.68 5.67 -0.49
C VAL A 26 9.90 6.87 -1.39
N THR A 27 11.05 6.95 -2.05
CA THR A 27 11.30 7.99 -3.07
C THR A 27 10.30 7.85 -4.22
N ALA A 28 9.63 8.93 -4.61
CA ALA A 28 8.64 8.89 -5.69
C ALA A 28 9.27 8.42 -7.01
N ASP A 29 10.54 8.73 -7.25
CA ASP A 29 11.25 8.31 -8.46
C ASP A 29 11.48 6.79 -8.52
N SER A 30 11.52 6.10 -7.38
CA SER A 30 11.60 4.63 -7.35
C SER A 30 10.32 3.93 -7.77
N LEU A 31 9.21 4.67 -7.86
CA LEU A 31 7.91 4.17 -8.29
C LEU A 31 7.51 4.67 -9.67
N MET A 32 8.45 5.23 -10.44
CA MET A 32 8.17 5.65 -11.80
C MET A 32 7.77 4.44 -12.63
N LYS A 33 6.72 4.63 -13.44
CA LYS A 33 6.23 3.61 -14.37
C LYS A 33 7.37 3.15 -15.26
N GLN A 34 7.55 1.84 -15.34
CA GLN A 34 8.52 1.19 -16.21
C GLN A 34 7.79 0.22 -17.15
N ASP A 35 8.35 -0.01 -18.32
CA ASP A 35 7.75 -0.94 -19.28
C ASP A 35 7.77 -2.37 -18.72
N ASN A 36 6.62 -3.03 -18.74
CA ASN A 36 6.43 -4.44 -18.35
C ASN A 36 6.71 -4.79 -16.88
N THR A 37 6.84 -3.80 -15.99
CA THR A 37 7.02 -4.03 -14.55
C THR A 37 6.17 -3.08 -13.73
N HIS A 38 5.51 -3.61 -12.71
CA HIS A 38 4.79 -2.81 -11.72
C HIS A 38 5.63 -2.67 -10.46
N ASN A 39 5.70 -1.45 -9.91
CA ASN A 39 6.31 -1.26 -8.61
C ASN A 39 5.34 -1.72 -7.52
N ALA A 40 5.84 -2.47 -6.53
CA ALA A 40 5.00 -3.09 -5.51
C ALA A 40 5.43 -2.68 -4.09
N ILE A 41 4.45 -2.41 -3.24
CA ILE A 41 4.64 -2.21 -1.79
C ILE A 41 3.80 -3.25 -1.04
N LEU A 42 4.45 -4.02 -0.17
CA LEU A 42 3.84 -5.08 0.63
C LEU A 42 3.52 -4.58 2.04
N TYR A 43 2.30 -4.83 2.50
CA TYR A 43 1.83 -4.55 3.85
C TYR A 43 1.44 -5.87 4.54
N ALA A 44 2.04 -6.12 5.69
CA ALA A 44 1.72 -7.27 6.54
C ALA A 44 0.69 -6.85 7.59
N LEU A 45 -0.55 -7.31 7.44
CA LEU A 45 -1.67 -6.99 8.32
C LEU A 45 -1.89 -8.16 9.28
N ARG A 46 -1.28 -8.04 10.46
CA ARG A 46 -1.39 -9.03 11.55
C ARG A 46 -2.54 -8.66 12.49
N PRO A 47 -3.50 -9.57 12.75
CA PRO A 47 -4.50 -9.37 13.78
C PRO A 47 -3.84 -9.12 15.14
N MET A 48 -4.23 -8.05 15.82
CA MET A 48 -3.69 -7.69 17.13
C MET A 48 -4.52 -8.28 18.29
N PRO A 49 -3.90 -8.64 19.41
CA PRO A 49 -4.62 -9.04 20.62
C PRO A 49 -5.63 -7.97 21.07
N GLY A 50 -6.82 -8.42 21.50
CA GLY A 50 -7.87 -7.52 22.01
C GLY A 50 -8.70 -6.79 20.95
N LYS A 51 -8.44 -7.01 19.65
CA LYS A 51 -9.30 -6.51 18.58
C LYS A 51 -10.54 -7.39 18.42
N ALA A 52 -11.69 -6.74 18.21
CA ALA A 52 -12.92 -7.45 17.86
C ALA A 52 -12.84 -7.90 16.40
N PHE A 53 -13.18 -9.17 16.16
CA PHE A 53 -13.25 -9.74 14.82
C PHE A 53 -14.71 -9.77 14.36
N THR A 54 -14.96 -9.27 13.15
CA THR A 54 -16.28 -9.21 12.52
C THR A 54 -16.47 -10.28 11.44
N SER A 55 -15.37 -10.93 11.03
CA SER A 55 -15.36 -11.99 10.03
C SER A 55 -14.34 -13.09 10.37
N GLU A 56 -14.40 -14.22 9.67
CA GLU A 56 -13.34 -15.24 9.78
C GLU A 56 -12.01 -14.77 9.18
N LEU A 57 -12.04 -13.90 8.16
CA LEU A 57 -10.83 -13.33 7.55
C LEU A 57 -10.09 -12.37 8.49
N ASP A 58 -10.82 -11.70 9.38
CA ASP A 58 -10.25 -10.82 10.41
C ASP A 58 -9.31 -11.57 11.37
N ARG A 59 -9.49 -12.89 11.51
CA ARG A 59 -8.64 -13.76 12.35
C ARG A 59 -7.36 -14.21 11.62
N LYS A 60 -7.24 -13.94 10.32
CA LYS A 60 -6.21 -14.48 9.46
C LYS A 60 -5.09 -13.47 9.29
N PHE A 61 -3.90 -13.98 8.97
CA PHE A 61 -2.83 -13.12 8.48
C PHE A 61 -3.17 -12.64 7.08
N ALA A 62 -3.07 -11.34 6.81
CA ALA A 62 -3.26 -10.80 5.47
C ALA A 62 -1.99 -10.10 4.96
N ALA A 63 -1.61 -10.41 3.73
CA ALA A 63 -0.54 -9.76 3.01
C ALA A 63 -1.17 -8.96 1.86
N ALA A 64 -1.16 -7.63 1.97
CA ALA A 64 -1.68 -6.75 0.95
C ALA A 64 -0.52 -6.23 0.08
N THR A 65 -0.55 -6.54 -1.21
CA THR A 65 0.41 -6.04 -2.19
C THR A 65 -0.27 -4.93 -2.98
N MET A 66 0.25 -3.71 -2.86
CA MET A 66 -0.21 -2.57 -3.67
C MET A 66 0.76 -2.34 -4.82
N TYR A 67 0.26 -2.38 -6.04
CA TYR A 67 0.99 -1.98 -7.23
C TYR A 67 0.78 -0.49 -7.47
N ILE A 68 1.86 0.29 -7.58
CA ILE A 68 1.81 1.75 -7.69
C ILE A 68 2.79 2.22 -8.75
N ASP A 69 2.28 2.71 -9.88
CA ASP A 69 3.10 3.29 -10.93
C ASP A 69 2.83 4.79 -11.06
N LEU A 70 3.90 5.58 -10.98
CA LEU A 70 3.84 7.03 -11.09
C LEU A 70 4.20 7.48 -12.50
N SER A 71 3.37 8.35 -13.05
CA SER A 71 3.67 9.11 -14.27
C SER A 71 4.17 10.52 -13.92
N PRO A 72 5.11 11.07 -14.71
CA PRO A 72 5.71 12.37 -14.43
C PRO A 72 4.71 13.52 -14.55
N GLY A 73 4.97 14.59 -13.81
CA GLY A 73 4.30 15.90 -13.96
C GLY A 73 4.99 16.96 -13.09
N GLU A 74 5.02 18.21 -13.56
CA GLU A 74 5.88 19.28 -12.99
C GLU A 74 5.58 19.60 -11.51
N LYS A 75 4.32 19.53 -11.08
CA LYS A 75 3.87 19.86 -9.70
C LYS A 75 2.92 18.83 -9.10
N SER A 76 2.64 17.78 -9.85
CA SER A 76 1.69 16.72 -9.51
C SER A 76 2.10 15.47 -10.26
N ARG A 77 1.95 14.32 -9.63
CA ARG A 77 2.14 13.02 -10.28
C ARG A 77 0.80 12.35 -10.45
N THR A 78 0.65 11.57 -11.50
CA THR A 78 -0.50 10.66 -11.63
C THR A 78 -0.07 9.29 -11.16
N ALA A 79 -0.83 8.69 -10.23
CA ALA A 79 -0.58 7.34 -9.77
C ALA A 79 -1.62 6.38 -10.35
N GLU A 80 -1.15 5.30 -10.94
CA GLU A 80 -1.95 4.11 -11.25
C GLU A 80 -1.77 3.13 -10.09
N ILE A 81 -2.86 2.88 -9.35
CA ILE A 81 -2.85 2.02 -8.16
C ILE A 81 -3.75 0.83 -8.40
N SER A 82 -3.22 -0.37 -8.16
CA SER A 82 -3.97 -1.62 -8.10
C SER A 82 -3.36 -2.51 -7.02
N GLY A 83 -3.80 -3.76 -6.91
CA GLY A 83 -3.21 -4.66 -5.93
C GLY A 83 -4.02 -5.90 -5.68
N GLU A 84 -3.67 -6.58 -4.61
CA GLU A 84 -4.35 -7.76 -4.13
C GLU A 84 -4.12 -7.94 -2.63
N ILE A 85 -5.08 -8.58 -1.96
CA ILE A 85 -4.99 -8.93 -0.55
C ILE A 85 -5.09 -10.44 -0.45
N ASN A 86 -4.01 -11.06 0.00
CA ASN A 86 -3.90 -12.50 0.18
C ASN A 86 -4.05 -12.83 1.67
N TYR A 87 -5.00 -13.69 2.01
CA TYR A 87 -5.23 -14.18 3.37
C TYR A 87 -4.62 -15.56 3.56
N TYR A 88 -4.07 -15.82 4.75
CA TYR A 88 -3.40 -17.05 5.12
C TYR A 88 -3.83 -17.50 6.52
N ASP A 89 -3.95 -18.81 6.73
CA ASP A 89 -4.20 -19.34 8.08
C ASP A 89 -3.09 -19.01 9.06
N HIS A 90 -1.84 -19.03 8.59
CA HIS A 90 -0.67 -18.75 9.40
C HIS A 90 0.36 -17.96 8.60
N GLU A 91 1.01 -17.02 9.25
CA GLU A 91 2.18 -16.34 8.72
C GLU A 91 3.40 -17.29 8.77
N ARG A 92 3.96 -17.63 7.61
CA ARG A 92 5.13 -18.52 7.50
C ARG A 92 6.12 -17.94 6.49
N TYR A 93 7.39 -17.86 6.89
CA TYR A 93 8.47 -17.40 6.02
C TYR A 93 9.52 -18.49 5.81
N VAL A 94 9.98 -18.64 4.56
CA VAL A 94 11.14 -19.45 4.19
C VAL A 94 12.07 -18.58 3.36
N ASN A 95 13.33 -18.45 3.78
CA ASN A 95 14.32 -17.58 3.13
C ASN A 95 13.81 -16.14 2.92
N ALA A 96 13.19 -15.55 3.95
CA ALA A 96 12.57 -14.22 3.94
C ALA A 96 11.40 -14.04 2.96
N ARG A 97 10.89 -15.12 2.35
CA ARG A 97 9.69 -15.09 1.49
C ARG A 97 8.50 -15.64 2.25
N LEU A 98 7.38 -14.93 2.18
CA LEU A 98 6.11 -15.45 2.68
C LEU A 98 5.76 -16.70 1.86
N VAL A 99 5.49 -17.80 2.54
CA VAL A 99 5.15 -19.09 1.94
C VAL A 99 3.87 -19.64 2.56
N GLY A 100 3.21 -20.50 1.81
CA GLY A 100 1.91 -21.08 2.15
C GLY A 100 0.86 -20.72 1.12
N ASP A 101 -0.20 -21.51 1.07
CA ASP A 101 -1.29 -21.26 0.14
C ASP A 101 -2.19 -20.15 0.68
N SER A 102 -2.53 -19.18 -0.17
CA SER A 102 -3.55 -18.22 0.20
C SER A 102 -4.90 -18.92 0.24
N ILE A 103 -5.58 -18.84 1.39
CA ILE A 103 -6.94 -19.37 1.54
C ILE A 103 -7.97 -18.48 0.84
N ARG A 104 -7.60 -17.23 0.55
CA ARG A 104 -8.42 -16.28 -0.20
C ARG A 104 -7.58 -15.13 -0.73
N THR A 105 -7.68 -14.88 -2.02
CA THR A 105 -7.15 -13.68 -2.68
C THR A 105 -8.30 -12.76 -3.04
N ILE A 106 -8.17 -11.47 -2.72
CA ILE A 106 -9.12 -10.43 -3.12
C ILE A 106 -8.38 -9.40 -4.00
N PRO A 107 -8.71 -9.29 -5.29
CA PRO A 107 -8.08 -8.31 -6.17
C PRO A 107 -8.58 -6.89 -5.84
N ILE A 108 -7.70 -5.92 -6.02
CA ILE A 108 -7.99 -4.49 -5.92
C ILE A 108 -8.00 -3.93 -7.34
N ALA A 109 -9.18 -3.47 -7.77
CA ALA A 109 -9.36 -2.92 -9.10
C ALA A 109 -8.45 -1.70 -9.34
N PRO A 110 -7.84 -1.58 -10.54
CA PRO A 110 -7.02 -0.44 -10.89
C PRO A 110 -7.75 0.90 -10.75
N LYS A 111 -7.04 1.91 -10.25
CA LYS A 111 -7.50 3.29 -10.14
C LYS A 111 -6.39 4.24 -10.53
N THR A 112 -6.72 5.22 -11.35
CA THR A 112 -5.83 6.33 -11.68
C THR A 112 -6.20 7.53 -10.83
N ILE A 113 -5.25 8.07 -10.07
CA ILE A 113 -5.49 9.18 -9.16
C ILE A 113 -4.46 10.29 -9.36
N PRO A 114 -4.87 11.57 -9.32
CA PRO A 114 -3.93 12.68 -9.27
C PRO A 114 -3.38 12.81 -7.84
N LEU A 115 -2.07 12.92 -7.72
CA LEU A 115 -1.38 13.23 -6.48
C LEU A 115 -0.89 14.67 -6.48
N THR A 116 -1.35 15.44 -5.51
CA THR A 116 -0.89 16.80 -5.24
C THR A 116 -0.02 16.77 -3.98
N LEU A 117 1.03 17.59 -3.96
CA LEU A 117 1.95 17.68 -2.82
C LEU A 117 1.19 17.94 -1.51
N ASN A 118 1.52 17.17 -0.48
CA ASN A 118 0.99 17.24 0.88
C ASN A 118 -0.55 17.12 0.98
N LYS A 119 -1.19 16.51 -0.03
CA LYS A 119 -2.62 16.18 -0.01
C LYS A 119 -2.81 14.67 -0.08
N PRO A 120 -3.28 14.01 0.99
CA PRO A 120 -3.51 12.57 0.97
C PRO A 120 -4.73 12.23 0.12
N PHE A 121 -4.66 11.09 -0.56
CA PHE A 121 -5.78 10.42 -1.20
C PHE A 121 -6.04 9.10 -0.50
N SER A 122 -7.28 8.83 -0.11
CA SER A 122 -7.66 7.63 0.64
C SER A 122 -8.67 6.79 -0.12
N ILE A 123 -8.52 5.47 -0.03
CA ILE A 123 -9.47 4.48 -0.54
C ILE A 123 -9.81 3.47 0.54
N ASN A 124 -11.07 3.04 0.53
CA ASN A 124 -11.50 1.89 1.30
C ASN A 124 -11.30 0.64 0.45
N LEU A 125 -10.55 -0.30 1.00
CA LEU A 125 -10.31 -1.61 0.47
C LEU A 125 -11.28 -2.61 1.14
N PRO A 126 -11.40 -3.84 0.60
CA PRO A 126 -12.22 -4.90 1.21
C PRO A 126 -11.87 -5.15 2.69
N GLN A 127 -12.81 -5.74 3.44
CA GLN A 127 -12.67 -6.01 4.88
C GLN A 127 -12.40 -4.75 5.73
N GLY A 128 -12.91 -3.60 5.29
CA GLY A 128 -12.77 -2.33 6.03
C GLY A 128 -11.34 -1.82 6.12
N ILE A 129 -10.43 -2.32 5.29
CA ILE A 129 -9.04 -1.86 5.26
C ILE A 129 -9.02 -0.45 4.65
N HIS A 130 -8.42 0.49 5.35
CA HIS A 130 -8.17 1.83 4.87
C HIS A 130 -6.75 1.91 4.29
N TYR A 131 -6.65 2.47 3.09
CA TYR A 131 -5.37 2.75 2.44
C TYR A 131 -5.32 4.23 2.07
N SER A 132 -4.22 4.91 2.39
CA SER A 132 -3.96 6.27 1.97
C SER A 132 -2.59 6.42 1.34
N VAL A 133 -2.49 7.37 0.42
CA VAL A 133 -1.28 7.68 -0.32
C VAL A 133 -1.13 9.19 -0.45
N MET A 134 0.06 9.70 -0.21
CA MET A 134 0.36 11.13 -0.23
C MET A 134 1.73 11.37 -0.83
N LEU A 135 1.81 12.31 -1.78
CA LEU A 135 3.08 12.85 -2.25
C LEU A 135 3.58 13.89 -1.25
N THR A 136 4.84 13.83 -0.83
CA THR A 136 5.44 14.76 0.14
C THR A 136 6.88 15.09 -0.23
N ASP A 137 7.39 16.19 0.29
CA ASP A 137 8.79 16.62 0.23
C ASP A 137 9.56 16.30 1.52
N SER A 138 8.86 15.80 2.55
CA SER A 138 9.48 15.37 3.81
C SER A 138 10.22 14.04 3.63
N GLN A 139 11.46 13.98 4.10
CA GLN A 139 12.21 12.73 4.19
C GLN A 139 11.56 11.74 5.17
N PRO A 140 11.75 10.42 4.95
CA PRO A 140 11.28 9.35 5.86
C PRO A 140 11.78 9.49 7.30
#